data_AF-A0A948BVJ1-F1
#
_entry.id   AF-A0A948BVJ1-F1
#
_cell.length_a   1.000
_cell.length_b   1.000
_cell.length_c   1.000
_cell.angle_alpha   90.00
_cell.angle_beta   90.00
_cell.angle_gamma   90.00
#
_symmetry.space_group_name_H-M   'P 1'
#
loop_
_entity.id
_entity.type
_entity.pdbx_description
1 polymer ?
#
loop_
_entity_poly.entity_id
_entity_poly.type
_entity_poly.pdbx_seq_one_letter_code
_entity_poly.pdbx_strand_id
1 'polypeptide(L)'
;MEKTEEKEGLPATEKSGVAQKSRYERFTAWVWSQPSADEGGFMNFSRPLCRVCMIVVQEFLNDKIPLRASALTFTVVLSMVPVLALGTAVLKGLGAGGQMRNSAHTFIEQLELSTLPVADIILSVPVTPDETANDEADHAESDGGAEETTKEISLSGHLHRVVDLIFDYVEKTDFAALGVIGVLVLFLAVFSVMSSIEQAMNDIWNTRRRRSTGRQLLDYIALMILLPITINLGVATMAALQSKVLRELFRQWIPWIGPQLLNFLPFLFVVATFTLLYSFLPNTRIRFGAAFTGGVFGGILWLFVQAAYFKLQIGVARYNAIYGSFASLPLFLLWIHVGWMVFLAGAELSFAVQVWRRYLWKGFRLTPINRLGLAYEIVSIAAADYQQKMITTRERLVELLKQPDASIREILDDLSGVGILRYVKDGQGYVPAGPVSELSALEIGEMVLGNQTFDFSERNPVPYLLKVIRKTLAAKKITAAKPEGSEDLQNEQPDR
;
A
#
# COMPACT_ATOMS: atom_id res chain seq x y z
N MET A 1 -47.04 -36.39 -51.72
CA MET A 1 -45.65 -35.86 -51.64
C MET A 1 -45.78 -34.35 -51.46
N GLU A 2 -46.39 -33.92 -50.35
CA GLU A 2 -45.76 -33.70 -49.04
C GLU A 2 -44.83 -32.48 -49.07
N LYS A 3 -45.38 -31.35 -48.64
CA LYS A 3 -44.63 -30.21 -48.15
C LYS A 3 -45.49 -29.35 -47.22
N THR A 4 -44.96 -29.15 -46.02
CA THR A 4 -45.13 -27.98 -45.13
C THR A 4 -46.52 -27.66 -44.59
N GLU A 5 -46.73 -28.02 -43.32
CA GLU A 5 -47.49 -27.19 -42.39
C GLU A 5 -46.72 -27.03 -41.08
N GLU A 6 -46.68 -25.76 -40.67
CA GLU A 6 -46.03 -25.14 -39.54
C GLU A 6 -46.97 -25.26 -38.32
N LYS A 7 -46.48 -25.79 -37.19
CA LYS A 7 -47.10 -25.57 -35.88
C LYS A 7 -46.03 -25.35 -34.82
N GLU A 8 -46.03 -24.12 -34.31
CA GLU A 8 -45.35 -23.66 -33.11
C GLU A 8 -45.60 -24.61 -31.94
N GLY A 9 -44.52 -25.14 -31.37
CA GLY A 9 -44.51 -25.79 -30.06
C GLY A 9 -43.65 -24.96 -29.11
N LEU A 10 -44.29 -24.36 -28.11
CA LEU A 10 -43.62 -23.85 -26.91
C LEU A 10 -42.65 -24.91 -26.36
N PRO A 11 -41.38 -24.59 -26.06
CA PRO A 11 -40.60 -25.44 -25.19
C PRO A 11 -40.92 -25.13 -23.73
N ALA A 12 -41.43 -26.18 -23.09
CA ALA A 12 -41.66 -26.35 -21.69
C ALA A 12 -40.49 -25.92 -20.79
N THR A 13 -40.86 -25.30 -19.67
CA THR A 13 -40.28 -25.55 -18.34
C THR A 13 -38.80 -25.20 -18.12
N GLU A 14 -38.54 -23.95 -17.77
CA GLU A 14 -38.25 -23.51 -16.40
C GLU A 14 -37.82 -24.59 -15.38
N LYS A 15 -36.75 -25.37 -15.62
CA LYS A 15 -36.06 -26.15 -14.56
C LYS A 15 -34.59 -26.40 -14.87
N SER A 16 -33.73 -25.37 -14.87
CA SER A 16 -32.29 -25.52 -14.58
C SER A 16 -31.58 -24.17 -14.52
N GLY A 17 -31.71 -23.48 -13.39
CA GLY A 17 -31.05 -22.20 -13.16
C GLY A 17 -30.39 -22.10 -11.79
N VAL A 18 -29.97 -23.22 -11.18
CA VAL A 18 -29.07 -23.16 -10.03
C VAL A 18 -27.68 -22.89 -10.60
N ALA A 19 -27.36 -21.61 -10.77
CA ALA A 19 -26.05 -21.14 -11.20
C ALA A 19 -24.96 -21.83 -10.37
N GLN A 20 -24.10 -22.57 -11.07
CA GLN A 20 -22.95 -23.28 -10.51
C GLN A 20 -21.97 -22.23 -9.95
N LYS A 21 -22.15 -21.87 -8.67
CA LYS A 21 -21.30 -20.88 -7.98
C LYS A 21 -19.83 -21.23 -8.19
N SER A 22 -19.07 -20.25 -8.66
CA SER A 22 -17.63 -20.37 -8.89
C SER A 22 -16.93 -20.94 -7.65
N ARG A 23 -15.89 -21.77 -7.82
CA ARG A 23 -15.11 -22.35 -6.71
C ARG A 23 -14.63 -21.27 -5.73
N TYR A 24 -14.38 -20.07 -6.23
CA TYR A 24 -14.07 -18.88 -5.45
C TYR A 24 -15.21 -18.43 -4.54
N GLU A 25 -16.45 -18.33 -5.05
CA GLU A 25 -17.63 -17.90 -4.28
C GLU A 25 -18.02 -18.89 -3.18
N ARG A 26 -17.82 -20.19 -3.44
CA ARG A 26 -18.04 -21.22 -2.42
C ARG A 26 -17.00 -21.12 -1.29
N PHE A 27 -15.75 -20.84 -1.65
CA PHE A 27 -14.68 -20.65 -0.68
C PHE A 27 -14.89 -19.38 0.16
N THR A 28 -15.24 -18.26 -0.48
CA THR A 28 -15.53 -17.01 0.25
C THR A 28 -16.70 -17.21 1.20
N ALA A 29 -17.80 -17.82 0.75
CA ALA A 29 -18.95 -18.11 1.60
C ALA A 29 -18.59 -18.97 2.83
N TRP A 30 -17.69 -19.94 2.68
CA TRP A 30 -17.19 -20.77 3.79
C TRP A 30 -16.28 -20.02 4.77
N VAL A 31 -15.45 -19.08 4.31
CA VAL A 31 -14.60 -18.25 5.18
C VAL A 31 -15.44 -17.26 6.02
N TRP A 32 -16.59 -16.84 5.48
CA TRP A 32 -17.48 -15.85 6.11
C TRP A 32 -18.66 -16.46 6.90
N SER A 33 -18.87 -17.77 6.86
CA SER A 33 -19.91 -18.44 7.65
C SER A 33 -19.65 -18.37 9.15
N GLN A 34 -20.71 -18.34 9.97
CA GLN A 34 -20.56 -18.40 11.42
C GLN A 34 -20.02 -19.77 11.86
N PRO A 35 -19.19 -19.86 12.92
CA PRO A 35 -18.73 -21.13 13.46
C PRO A 35 -19.94 -21.97 13.89
N SER A 36 -20.07 -23.19 13.38
CA SER A 36 -21.06 -24.14 13.87
C SER A 36 -20.50 -24.85 15.11
N ALA A 37 -21.35 -25.13 16.09
CA ALA A 37 -20.93 -25.69 17.39
C ALA A 37 -20.28 -27.10 17.30
N ASP A 38 -20.47 -27.81 16.18
CA ASP A 38 -20.01 -29.18 15.93
C ASP A 38 -18.73 -29.28 15.07
N GLU A 39 -18.03 -28.17 14.80
CA GLU A 39 -16.82 -28.19 13.98
C GLU A 39 -15.57 -28.63 14.75
N GLY A 40 -14.83 -29.60 14.19
CA GLY A 40 -13.56 -30.07 14.74
C GLY A 40 -12.51 -28.97 14.88
N GLY A 41 -11.60 -29.10 15.85
CA GLY A 41 -10.63 -28.05 16.23
C GLY A 41 -9.76 -27.51 15.10
N PHE A 42 -9.45 -28.32 14.08
CA PHE A 42 -8.72 -27.89 12.88
C PHE A 42 -9.50 -26.88 12.01
N MET A 43 -10.82 -27.04 11.91
CA MET A 43 -11.69 -26.12 11.15
C MET A 43 -11.79 -24.75 11.85
N ASN A 44 -11.84 -24.76 13.18
CA ASN A 44 -11.88 -23.55 14.01
C ASN A 44 -10.59 -22.72 13.96
N PHE A 45 -9.44 -23.33 13.66
CA PHE A 45 -8.17 -22.61 13.46
C PHE A 45 -7.97 -22.15 12.01
N SER A 46 -8.29 -23.01 11.04
CA SER A 46 -8.07 -22.73 9.61
C SER A 46 -8.96 -21.61 9.07
N ARG A 47 -10.23 -21.52 9.51
CA ARG A 47 -11.15 -20.46 9.06
C ARG A 47 -10.67 -19.04 9.39
N PRO A 48 -10.33 -18.69 10.65
CA PRO A 48 -9.76 -17.40 10.98
C PRO A 48 -8.48 -17.08 10.21
N LEU A 49 -7.61 -18.08 10.02
CA LEU A 49 -6.37 -17.91 9.26
C LEU A 49 -6.66 -17.58 7.79
N CYS A 50 -7.55 -18.33 7.13
CA CYS A 50 -7.99 -18.03 5.77
C CYS A 50 -8.65 -16.65 5.68
N ARG A 51 -9.43 -16.26 6.70
CA ARG A 51 -10.05 -14.92 6.76
C ARG A 51 -8.99 -13.83 6.81
N VAL A 52 -8.00 -13.94 7.68
CA VAL A 52 -6.87 -12.99 7.76
C VAL A 52 -6.13 -12.93 6.43
N CYS A 53 -5.77 -14.08 5.84
CA CYS A 53 -5.08 -14.12 4.55
C CYS A 53 -5.87 -13.45 3.44
N MET A 54 -7.18 -13.69 3.35
CA MET A 54 -8.01 -13.03 2.34
C MET A 54 -8.09 -11.52 2.55
N ILE A 55 -8.22 -11.06 3.80
CA ILE A 55 -8.20 -9.61 4.13
C ILE A 55 -6.88 -9.00 3.68
N VAL A 56 -5.74 -9.64 4.00
CA VAL A 56 -4.41 -9.15 3.61
C VAL A 56 -4.28 -9.04 2.10
N VAL A 57 -4.66 -10.07 1.34
CA VAL A 57 -4.56 -10.02 -0.13
C VAL A 57 -5.49 -8.95 -0.72
N GLN A 58 -6.71 -8.83 -0.18
CA GLN A 58 -7.68 -7.86 -0.65
C GLN A 58 -7.21 -6.42 -0.35
N GLU A 59 -6.76 -6.14 0.87
CA GLU A 59 -6.30 -4.80 1.24
C GLU A 59 -4.96 -4.46 0.60
N PHE A 60 -4.02 -5.41 0.47
CA PHE A 60 -2.77 -5.20 -0.25
C PHE A 60 -2.97 -4.65 -1.68
N LEU A 61 -4.01 -5.14 -2.37
CA LEU A 61 -4.39 -4.64 -3.70
C LEU A 61 -5.18 -3.33 -3.63
N ASN A 62 -6.15 -3.20 -2.72
CA ASN A 62 -6.98 -1.99 -2.58
C ASN A 62 -6.16 -0.76 -2.19
N ASP A 63 -5.22 -0.95 -1.27
CA ASP A 63 -4.35 0.09 -0.74
C ASP A 63 -3.20 0.42 -1.70
N LYS A 64 -3.13 -0.29 -2.83
CA LYS A 64 -2.11 -0.11 -3.87
C LYS A 64 -0.70 -0.11 -3.25
N ILE A 65 -0.43 -1.10 -2.39
CA ILE A 65 0.84 -1.21 -1.66
C ILE A 65 2.06 -1.11 -2.60
N PRO A 66 2.08 -1.72 -3.81
CA PRO A 66 3.18 -1.54 -4.74
C PRO A 66 3.40 -0.07 -5.14
N LEU A 67 2.32 0.68 -5.39
CA LEU A 67 2.40 2.10 -5.75
C LEU A 67 2.92 2.95 -4.58
N ARG A 68 2.49 2.66 -3.35
CA ARG A 68 3.01 3.33 -2.14
C ARG A 68 4.48 3.01 -1.90
N ALA A 69 4.88 1.75 -2.09
CA ALA A 69 6.29 1.34 -2.00
C ALA A 69 7.14 2.04 -3.06
N SER A 70 6.65 2.22 -4.29
CA SER A 70 7.31 3.02 -5.31
C SER A 70 7.45 4.48 -4.87
N ALA A 71 6.37 5.11 -4.39
CA ALA A 71 6.42 6.50 -3.90
C ALA A 71 7.46 6.69 -2.78
N LEU A 72 7.48 5.78 -1.79
CA LEU A 72 8.48 5.78 -0.72
C LEU A 72 9.91 5.62 -1.25
N THR A 73 10.09 4.74 -2.24
CA THR A 73 11.40 4.55 -2.91
C THR A 73 11.86 5.84 -3.57
N PHE A 74 10.98 6.51 -4.32
CA PHE A 74 11.30 7.81 -4.94
C PHE A 74 11.63 8.87 -3.89
N THR A 75 10.86 8.96 -2.80
CA THR A 75 11.12 9.92 -1.72
C THR A 75 12.49 9.67 -1.09
N VAL A 76 12.86 8.41 -0.82
CA VAL A 76 14.17 8.04 -0.28
C VAL A 76 15.31 8.40 -1.25
N VAL A 77 15.15 8.07 -2.54
CA VAL A 77 16.17 8.37 -3.56
C VAL A 77 16.36 9.89 -3.69
N LEU A 78 15.28 10.67 -3.74
CA LEU A 78 15.36 12.13 -3.81
C LEU A 78 16.01 12.72 -2.56
N SER A 79 15.75 12.10 -1.41
CA SER A 79 16.32 12.46 -0.11
C SER A 79 17.79 12.07 0.04
N MET A 80 18.35 11.28 -0.88
CA MET A 80 19.76 10.91 -0.87
C MET A 80 20.68 12.04 -1.37
N VAL A 81 20.19 12.91 -2.26
CA VAL A 81 20.98 14.03 -2.80
C VAL A 81 21.42 15.01 -1.70
N PRO A 82 20.53 15.50 -0.81
CA PRO A 82 20.95 16.36 0.31
C PRO A 82 21.87 15.65 1.30
N VAL A 83 21.67 14.35 1.55
CA VAL A 83 22.55 13.55 2.41
C VAL A 83 23.96 13.50 1.85
N LEU A 84 24.10 13.26 0.55
CA LEU A 84 25.40 13.22 -0.13
C LEU A 84 26.08 14.59 -0.09
N ALA A 85 25.33 15.67 -0.39
CA ALA A 85 25.85 17.04 -0.34
C ALA A 85 26.35 17.41 1.07
N LEU A 86 25.57 17.08 2.10
CA LEU A 86 25.99 17.32 3.49
C LEU A 86 27.19 16.46 3.87
N GLY A 87 27.21 15.19 3.46
CA GLY A 87 28.34 14.29 3.68
C GLY A 87 29.64 14.87 3.10
N THR A 88 29.60 15.36 1.86
CA THR A 88 30.75 16.03 1.24
C THR A 88 31.15 17.32 1.94
N ALA A 89 30.17 18.14 2.39
CA ALA A 89 30.46 19.37 3.12
C ALA A 89 31.13 19.11 4.47
N VAL A 90 30.65 18.11 5.22
CA VAL A 90 31.24 17.69 6.49
C VAL A 90 32.64 17.12 6.28
N LEU A 91 32.83 16.26 5.29
CA LEU A 91 34.15 15.69 4.97
C LEU A 91 35.16 16.78 4.57
N LYS A 92 34.75 17.77 3.76
CA LYS A 92 35.58 18.93 3.42
C LYS A 92 35.88 19.78 4.66
N GLY A 93 34.88 20.02 5.52
CA GLY A 93 35.03 20.79 6.77
C GLY A 93 35.95 20.12 7.79
N LEU A 94 36.05 18.79 7.78
CA LEU A 94 36.98 18.01 8.62
C LEU A 94 38.39 17.87 8.01
N GLY A 95 38.64 18.45 6.83
CA GLY A 95 39.93 18.38 6.14
C GLY A 95 40.19 17.07 5.39
N ALA A 96 39.19 16.20 5.22
CA ALA A 96 39.32 14.90 4.54
C ALA A 96 39.30 15.00 3.00
N GLY A 97 39.23 16.21 2.43
CA GLY A 97 39.17 16.43 0.97
C GLY A 97 40.33 15.81 0.20
N GLY A 98 41.57 16.05 0.66
CA GLY A 98 42.77 15.46 0.03
C GLY A 98 42.86 13.94 0.17
N GLN A 99 42.32 13.38 1.26
CA GLN A 99 42.33 11.93 1.50
C GLN A 99 41.37 11.18 0.57
N MET A 100 40.23 11.80 0.21
CA MET A 100 39.31 11.26 -0.80
C MET A 100 39.90 11.30 -2.20
N ARG A 101 40.58 12.40 -2.57
CA ARG A 101 41.29 12.50 -3.86
C ARG A 101 42.33 11.38 -3.98
N ASN A 102 43.15 11.20 -2.95
CA ASN A 102 44.13 10.12 -2.92
C ASN A 102 43.48 8.73 -2.97
N SER A 103 42.39 8.51 -2.23
CA SER A 103 41.66 7.23 -2.26
C SER A 103 41.04 6.95 -3.63
N ALA A 104 40.53 7.97 -4.33
CA ALA A 104 40.01 7.85 -5.68
C ALA A 104 41.11 7.47 -6.67
N HIS A 105 42.28 8.12 -6.60
CA HIS A 105 43.46 7.74 -7.40
C HIS A 105 43.90 6.30 -7.13
N THR A 106 44.02 5.89 -5.86
CA THR A 106 44.35 4.50 -5.51
C THR A 106 43.30 3.51 -6.01
N PHE A 107 42.03 3.89 -6.08
CA PHE A 107 40.98 3.05 -6.66
C PHE A 107 41.13 2.89 -8.17
N ILE A 108 41.53 3.97 -8.87
CA ILE A 108 41.85 3.92 -10.30
C ILE A 108 43.05 3.02 -10.56
N GLU A 109 44.13 3.16 -9.78
CA GLU A 109 45.30 2.28 -9.85
C GLU A 109 44.95 0.81 -9.57
N GLN A 110 44.05 0.55 -8.61
CA GLN A 110 43.56 -0.81 -8.34
C GLN A 110 42.72 -1.37 -9.49
N LEU A 111 41.94 -0.53 -10.18
CA LEU A 111 41.17 -0.91 -11.36
C LEU A 111 42.10 -1.23 -12.54
N GLU A 112 43.21 -0.51 -12.69
CA GLU A 112 44.27 -0.82 -13.66
C GLU A 112 44.97 -2.15 -13.36
N LEU A 113 45.22 -2.46 -12.08
CA LEU A 113 45.88 -3.70 -11.65
C LEU A 113 44.98 -4.95 -11.70
N SER A 114 43.66 -4.79 -11.60
CA SER A 114 42.69 -5.90 -11.53
C SER A 114 42.05 -6.24 -12.89
N THR A 115 42.22 -5.40 -13.90
CA THR A 115 41.84 -5.69 -15.28
C THR A 115 43.09 -6.09 -16.08
N LEU A 116 43.07 -7.28 -16.73
CA LEU A 116 44.03 -7.63 -17.80
C LEU A 116 44.23 -6.41 -18.70
N PRO A 117 45.46 -6.10 -19.20
CA PRO A 117 45.87 -4.76 -19.60
C PRO A 117 44.83 -4.07 -20.49
N VAL A 118 43.93 -3.30 -19.87
CA VAL A 118 42.97 -2.41 -20.54
C VAL A 118 43.71 -1.15 -21.01
N ALA A 119 44.99 -1.02 -20.66
CA ALA A 119 45.91 0.00 -21.16
C ALA A 119 45.91 0.11 -22.69
N ASP A 120 45.55 -0.96 -23.42
CA ASP A 120 45.57 -0.99 -24.89
C ASP A 120 44.20 -0.85 -25.56
N ILE A 121 43.12 -0.44 -24.86
CA ILE A 121 41.90 0.01 -25.58
C ILE A 121 42.17 1.43 -26.12
N ILE A 122 42.96 1.46 -27.20
CA ILE A 122 43.17 2.63 -28.05
C ILE A 122 41.83 2.92 -28.73
N LEU A 123 41.07 3.88 -28.21
CA LEU A 123 39.97 4.47 -28.97
C LEU A 123 40.61 5.40 -30.01
N SER A 124 41.08 4.83 -31.12
CA SER A 124 41.59 5.59 -32.26
C SER A 124 40.42 6.34 -32.91
N VAL A 125 40.09 7.51 -32.37
CA VAL A 125 39.26 8.48 -33.07
C VAL A 125 40.14 9.12 -34.14
N PRO A 126 39.82 9.01 -35.43
CA PRO A 126 40.57 9.71 -36.45
C PRO A 126 40.38 11.21 -36.20
N VAL A 127 41.47 11.90 -35.87
CA VAL A 127 41.48 13.36 -35.83
C VAL A 127 41.33 13.82 -37.28
N THR A 128 40.15 14.35 -37.63
CA THR A 128 40.01 15.15 -38.85
C THR A 128 40.84 16.42 -38.66
N PRO A 129 41.75 16.75 -39.59
CA PRO A 129 42.60 17.93 -39.46
C PRO A 129 41.77 19.16 -39.80
N ASP A 130 40.95 19.63 -38.87
CA ASP A 130 40.25 20.90 -39.03
C ASP A 130 39.90 21.47 -37.65
N GLU A 131 40.91 22.00 -36.93
CA GLU A 131 40.79 23.10 -35.96
C GLU A 131 42.12 23.38 -35.24
N THR A 132 43.19 23.65 -35.99
CA THR A 132 44.32 24.45 -35.48
C THR A 132 44.90 25.28 -36.60
N ALA A 133 44.15 26.29 -37.05
CA ALA A 133 44.70 27.42 -37.78
C ALA A 133 44.55 28.64 -36.88
N ASN A 134 45.65 28.95 -36.19
CA ASN A 134 46.09 30.25 -35.66
C ASN A 134 46.67 30.07 -34.26
N ASP A 135 47.98 29.88 -34.20
CA ASP A 135 48.83 30.83 -33.49
C ASP A 135 50.26 30.71 -34.02
N GLU A 136 50.94 31.84 -34.02
CA GLU A 136 52.00 32.23 -34.93
C GLU A 136 53.35 31.54 -34.69
N ALA A 137 54.15 31.59 -35.76
CA ALA A 137 55.52 31.12 -35.87
C ALA A 137 56.46 31.80 -34.87
N ASP A 138 57.42 31.06 -34.32
CA ASP A 138 58.83 31.36 -34.57
C ASP A 138 59.78 30.22 -34.17
N HIS A 139 60.90 30.19 -34.89
CA HIS A 139 62.11 29.36 -34.74
C HIS A 139 62.18 27.97 -35.39
N ALA A 140 62.91 27.99 -36.51
CA ALA A 140 63.54 26.89 -37.19
C ALA A 140 64.68 26.26 -36.37
N GLU A 141 64.77 24.93 -36.37
CA GLU A 141 65.90 24.20 -36.96
C GLU A 141 65.54 22.72 -37.15
N SER A 142 66.02 22.18 -38.26
CA SER A 142 65.77 20.84 -38.78
C SER A 142 66.77 19.85 -38.19
N ASP A 143 66.31 18.73 -37.62
CA ASP A 143 66.94 17.43 -37.90
C ASP A 143 65.98 16.24 -37.65
N GLY A 144 66.30 15.14 -38.34
CA GLY A 144 65.46 13.99 -38.68
C GLY A 144 64.64 13.29 -37.59
N GLY A 145 63.47 12.82 -38.03
CA GLY A 145 62.67 11.80 -37.36
C GLY A 145 61.19 12.16 -37.34
N ALA A 146 60.42 11.69 -38.33
CA ALA A 146 58.97 11.68 -38.24
C ALA A 146 58.55 10.64 -37.18
N GLU A 147 58.67 10.99 -35.90
CA GLU A 147 57.83 10.39 -34.87
C GLU A 147 56.46 11.07 -34.97
N GLU A 148 55.52 10.36 -35.61
CA GLU A 148 54.10 10.58 -35.36
C GLU A 148 53.90 10.52 -33.85
N THR A 149 53.83 11.69 -33.20
CA THR A 149 53.46 11.82 -31.80
C THR A 149 51.97 11.52 -31.69
N THR A 150 51.65 10.25 -31.84
CA THR A 150 50.36 9.67 -31.50
C THR A 150 50.21 9.87 -30.01
N LYS A 151 49.51 10.93 -29.60
CA LYS A 151 49.27 11.22 -28.19
C LYS A 151 48.34 10.13 -27.67
N GLU A 152 48.92 9.03 -27.17
CA GLU A 152 48.18 7.89 -26.66
C GLU A 152 47.26 8.37 -25.52
N ILE A 153 45.96 8.37 -25.81
CA ILE A 153 44.95 8.74 -24.85
C ILE A 153 44.63 7.50 -24.02
N SER A 154 45.41 7.26 -22.97
CA SER A 154 45.10 6.23 -21.97
C SER A 154 43.80 6.58 -21.24
N LEU A 155 42.86 5.62 -21.16
CA LEU A 155 41.59 5.72 -20.43
C LEU A 155 41.81 6.13 -18.97
N SER A 156 42.92 5.69 -18.38
CA SER A 156 43.32 6.07 -17.02
C SER A 156 43.64 7.56 -16.90
N GLY A 157 44.33 8.13 -17.88
CA GLY A 157 44.59 9.58 -17.92
C GLY A 157 43.30 10.40 -17.99
N HIS A 158 42.29 9.88 -18.71
CA HIS A 158 40.95 10.47 -18.71
C HIS A 158 40.24 10.35 -17.36
N LEU A 159 40.31 9.19 -16.72
CA LEU A 159 39.68 8.95 -15.41
C LEU A 159 40.33 9.82 -14.32
N HIS A 160 41.66 9.95 -14.33
CA HIS A 160 42.42 10.86 -13.48
C HIS A 160 42.01 12.32 -13.70
N ARG A 161 41.91 12.78 -14.96
CA ARG A 161 41.43 14.14 -15.27
C ARG A 161 40.00 14.37 -14.80
N VAL A 162 39.09 13.42 -14.99
CA VAL A 162 37.70 13.54 -14.53
C VAL A 162 37.63 13.63 -13.02
N VAL A 163 38.41 12.80 -12.31
CA VAL A 163 38.53 12.87 -10.85
C VAL A 163 39.08 14.23 -10.42
N ASP A 164 40.17 14.68 -11.00
CA ASP A 164 40.74 15.99 -10.71
C ASP A 164 39.74 17.12 -10.98
N LEU A 165 39.00 17.08 -12.08
CA LEU A 165 38.02 18.09 -12.46
C LEU A 165 36.81 18.11 -11.50
N ILE A 166 36.36 16.95 -11.03
CA ILE A 166 35.33 16.84 -9.99
C ILE A 166 35.85 17.42 -8.67
N PHE A 167 37.06 17.04 -8.23
CA PHE A 167 37.62 17.53 -6.97
C PHE A 167 37.96 19.02 -7.01
N ASP A 168 38.46 19.55 -8.13
CA ASP A 168 38.69 20.98 -8.35
C ASP A 168 37.38 21.77 -8.31
N TYR A 169 36.32 21.26 -8.94
CA TYR A 169 35.00 21.89 -8.91
C TYR A 169 34.42 21.88 -7.49
N VAL A 170 34.61 20.77 -6.77
CA VAL A 170 34.22 20.64 -5.36
C VAL A 170 35.05 21.56 -4.45
N GLU A 171 36.35 21.75 -4.71
CA GLU A 171 37.19 22.66 -3.93
C GLU A 171 36.82 24.13 -4.14
N LYS A 172 36.51 24.53 -5.37
CA LYS A 172 36.08 25.89 -5.74
C LYS A 172 34.67 26.25 -5.24
N THR A 173 33.85 25.27 -4.92
CA THR A 173 32.49 25.50 -4.41
C THR A 173 32.52 25.82 -2.91
N ASP A 174 31.85 26.89 -2.48
CA ASP A 174 31.69 27.26 -1.07
C ASP A 174 30.69 26.32 -0.36
N PHE A 175 31.23 25.19 0.08
CA PHE A 175 30.49 24.18 0.80
C PHE A 175 30.10 24.61 2.22
N ALA A 176 30.61 25.71 2.76
CA ALA A 176 30.16 26.21 4.07
C ALA A 176 28.75 26.79 3.96
N ALA A 177 28.49 27.59 2.91
CA ALA A 177 27.15 28.10 2.60
C ALA A 177 26.18 26.98 2.17
N LEU A 178 26.65 26.05 1.31
CA LEU A 178 25.86 24.86 0.95
C LEU A 178 25.64 23.90 2.12
N GLY A 179 26.51 23.90 3.13
CA GLY A 179 26.35 23.07 4.32
C GLY A 179 25.11 23.48 5.11
N VAL A 180 24.91 24.78 5.37
CA VAL A 180 23.73 25.29 6.09
C VAL A 180 22.43 25.02 5.30
N ILE A 181 22.43 25.30 4.00
CA ILE A 181 21.29 25.03 3.12
C ILE A 181 21.04 23.51 3.03
N GLY A 182 22.10 22.72 2.92
CA GLY A 182 22.06 21.26 2.86
C GLY A 182 21.49 20.64 4.14
N VAL A 183 21.83 21.16 5.33
CA VAL A 183 21.22 20.74 6.59
C VAL A 183 19.71 21.02 6.59
N LEU A 184 19.28 22.23 6.17
CA LEU A 184 17.85 22.56 6.11
C LEU A 184 17.11 21.63 5.14
N VAL A 185 17.65 21.43 3.94
CA VAL A 185 17.07 20.54 2.93
C VAL A 185 17.07 19.09 3.41
N LEU A 186 18.10 18.64 4.14
CA LEU A 186 18.15 17.31 4.75
C LEU A 186 17.03 17.13 5.79
N PHE A 187 16.82 18.12 6.67
CA PHE A 187 15.71 18.08 7.62
C PHE A 187 14.36 17.97 6.92
N LEU A 188 14.15 18.73 5.84
CA LEU A 188 12.95 18.64 5.02
C LEU A 188 12.82 17.27 4.32
N ALA A 189 13.93 16.71 3.84
CA ALA A 189 13.98 15.40 3.19
C ALA A 189 13.60 14.27 4.17
N VAL A 190 14.21 14.25 5.35
CA VAL A 190 13.86 13.29 6.42
C VAL A 190 12.40 13.45 6.85
N PHE A 191 11.94 14.69 7.03
CA PHE A 191 10.54 14.96 7.33
C PHE A 191 9.60 14.45 6.23
N SER A 192 10.00 14.60 4.96
CA SER A 192 9.24 14.12 3.80
C SER A 192 9.13 12.60 3.76
N VAL A 193 10.24 11.89 4.00
CA VAL A 193 10.25 10.41 4.10
C VAL A 193 9.35 9.97 5.25
N MET A 194 9.51 10.57 6.44
CA MET A 194 8.73 10.18 7.61
C MET A 194 7.23 10.46 7.43
N SER A 195 6.89 11.63 6.86
CA SER A 195 5.51 12.00 6.51
C SER A 195 4.90 11.07 5.47
N SER A 196 5.69 10.63 4.49
CA SER A 196 5.24 9.65 3.49
C SER A 196 4.96 8.28 4.12
N ILE A 197 5.82 7.85 5.05
CA ILE A 197 5.61 6.59 5.80
C ILE A 197 4.36 6.69 6.67
N GLU A 198 4.19 7.78 7.43
CA GLU A 198 3.00 7.98 8.25
C GLU A 198 1.73 8.01 7.40
N GLN A 199 1.73 8.68 6.24
CA GLN A 199 0.57 8.70 5.34
C GLN A 199 0.23 7.29 4.82
N ALA A 200 1.24 6.53 4.38
CA ALA A 200 1.03 5.15 3.92
C ALA A 200 0.45 4.26 5.03
N MET A 201 0.92 4.41 6.26
CA MET A 201 0.40 3.72 7.44
C MET A 201 -1.01 4.21 7.80
N ASN A 202 -1.26 5.51 7.84
CA ASN A 202 -2.56 6.06 8.18
C ASN A 202 -3.66 5.62 7.20
N ASP A 203 -3.30 5.46 5.92
CA ASP A 203 -4.21 4.94 4.90
C ASP A 203 -4.53 3.44 5.10
N ILE A 204 -3.54 2.59 5.43
CA ILE A 204 -3.76 1.16 5.78
C ILE A 204 -4.74 1.05 6.96
N TRP A 205 -4.59 1.91 7.97
CA TRP A 205 -5.50 1.94 9.12
C TRP A 205 -6.79 2.73 8.86
N ASN A 206 -6.98 3.27 7.65
CA ASN A 206 -8.14 4.05 7.21
C ASN A 206 -8.47 5.24 8.15
N THR A 207 -7.43 5.95 8.58
CA THR A 207 -7.54 7.04 9.55
C THR A 207 -7.64 8.39 8.85
N ARG A 208 -8.72 9.13 9.14
CA ARG A 208 -9.04 10.37 8.41
C ARG A 208 -8.49 11.66 9.02
N ARG A 209 -7.66 11.59 10.07
CA ARG A 209 -7.17 12.79 10.77
C ARG A 209 -5.66 12.96 10.64
N ARG A 210 -5.23 14.03 9.97
CA ARG A 210 -3.86 14.55 10.04
C ARG A 210 -3.64 15.13 11.44
N ARG A 211 -2.53 14.76 12.10
CA ARG A 211 -2.10 15.34 13.39
C ARG A 211 -1.75 16.82 13.24
N SER A 212 -1.63 17.53 14.37
CA SER A 212 -1.03 18.86 14.37
C SER A 212 0.46 18.76 14.02
N THR A 213 0.93 19.60 13.10
CA THR A 213 2.29 19.55 12.53
C THR A 213 3.40 19.59 13.59
N GLY A 214 3.19 20.30 14.71
CA GLY A 214 4.16 20.39 15.81
C GLY A 214 4.31 19.10 16.62
N ARG A 215 3.21 18.38 16.90
CA ARG A 215 3.27 17.10 17.63
C ARG A 215 3.87 16.00 16.76
N GLN A 216 3.57 16.04 15.47
CA GLN A 216 4.13 15.15 14.46
C GLN A 216 5.67 15.30 14.40
N LEU A 217 6.20 16.53 14.44
CA LEU A 217 7.64 16.78 14.45
C LEU A 217 8.33 16.16 15.68
N LEU A 218 7.77 16.30 16.88
CA LEU A 218 8.35 15.74 18.11
C LEU A 218 8.38 14.20 18.07
N ASP A 219 7.30 13.58 17.62
CA ASP A 219 7.23 12.12 17.47
C ASP A 219 8.24 11.62 16.42
N TYR A 220 8.46 12.39 15.36
CA TYR A 220 9.46 12.08 14.33
C TYR A 220 10.89 12.19 14.85
N ILE A 221 11.20 13.24 15.62
CA ILE A 221 12.52 13.40 16.26
C ILE A 221 12.77 12.25 17.23
N ALA A 222 11.77 11.90 18.06
CA ALA A 222 11.89 10.76 18.97
C ALA A 222 12.18 9.46 18.21
N LEU A 223 11.47 9.22 17.10
CA LEU A 223 11.65 8.03 16.29
C LEU A 223 13.00 8.01 15.56
N MET A 224 13.49 9.17 15.10
CA MET A 224 14.79 9.35 14.46
C MET A 224 15.96 9.05 15.41
N ILE A 225 15.78 9.28 16.71
CA ILE A 225 16.76 8.91 17.74
C ILE A 225 16.61 7.44 18.15
N LEU A 226 15.37 6.98 18.33
CA LEU A 226 15.07 5.65 18.85
C LEU A 226 15.45 4.52 17.88
N LEU A 227 15.23 4.69 16.57
CA LEU A 227 15.55 3.65 15.59
C LEU A 227 17.04 3.34 15.53
N PRO A 228 17.94 4.31 15.31
CA PRO A 228 19.37 4.06 15.29
C PRO A 228 19.85 3.42 16.58
N ILE A 229 19.35 3.84 17.74
CA ILE A 229 19.71 3.23 19.03
C ILE A 229 19.30 1.75 19.04
N THR A 230 18.07 1.43 18.63
CA THR A 230 17.57 0.05 18.62
C THR A 230 18.40 -0.85 17.71
N ILE A 231 18.73 -0.36 16.51
CA ILE A 231 19.52 -1.10 15.52
C ILE A 231 20.97 -1.26 16.00
N ASN A 232 21.60 -0.17 16.48
CA ASN A 232 22.97 -0.22 16.97
C ASN A 232 23.11 -1.07 18.23
N LEU A 233 22.10 -1.07 19.10
CA LEU A 233 22.07 -1.99 20.24
C LEU A 233 22.01 -3.44 19.76
N GLY A 234 21.24 -3.73 18.71
CA GLY A 234 21.23 -5.05 18.07
C GLY A 234 22.58 -5.46 17.52
N VAL A 235 23.23 -4.58 16.75
CA VAL A 235 24.57 -4.81 16.18
C VAL A 235 25.63 -4.94 17.29
N ALA A 236 25.62 -4.07 18.29
CA ALA A 236 26.54 -4.11 19.42
C ALA A 236 26.38 -5.41 20.21
N THR A 237 25.13 -5.84 20.44
CA THR A 237 24.86 -7.14 21.08
C THR A 237 25.41 -8.27 20.21
N MET A 238 25.20 -8.24 18.90
CA MET A 238 25.72 -9.23 17.97
C MET A 238 27.25 -9.30 17.98
N ALA A 239 27.94 -8.15 18.00
CA ALA A 239 29.38 -8.05 18.08
C ALA A 239 29.91 -8.54 19.45
N ALA A 240 29.27 -8.13 20.54
CA ALA A 240 29.60 -8.56 21.90
C ALA A 240 29.51 -10.09 22.05
N LEU A 241 28.55 -10.73 21.36
CA LEU A 241 28.34 -12.18 21.38
C LEU A 241 29.27 -12.98 20.45
N GLN A 242 30.06 -12.30 19.61
CA GLN A 242 31.20 -12.92 18.92
C GLN A 242 32.42 -13.05 19.84
N SER A 243 32.47 -12.32 20.96
CA SER A 243 33.52 -12.50 21.97
C SER A 243 33.39 -13.87 22.63
N LYS A 244 34.51 -14.62 22.64
CA LYS A 244 34.59 -15.95 23.30
C LYS A 244 34.25 -15.88 24.78
N VAL A 245 34.63 -14.80 25.46
CA VAL A 245 34.40 -14.59 26.90
C VAL A 245 32.92 -14.41 27.21
N LEU A 246 32.23 -13.53 26.47
CA LEU A 246 30.79 -13.29 26.67
C LEU A 246 29.98 -14.53 26.32
N ARG A 247 30.36 -15.24 25.25
CA ARG A 247 29.66 -16.48 24.84
C ARG A 247 29.80 -17.58 25.90
N GLU A 248 30.96 -17.70 26.55
CA GLU A 248 31.16 -18.68 27.63
C GLU A 248 30.41 -18.28 28.92
N LEU A 249 30.42 -17.00 29.29
CA LEU A 249 29.62 -16.49 30.41
C LEU A 249 28.11 -16.73 30.20
N PHE A 250 27.62 -16.50 28.99
CA PHE A 250 26.22 -16.73 28.63
C PHE A 250 25.85 -18.23 28.66
N ARG A 251 26.79 -19.10 28.26
CA ARG A 251 26.64 -20.56 28.34
C ARG A 251 26.56 -21.06 29.79
N GLN A 252 27.31 -20.45 30.70
CA GLN A 252 27.28 -20.82 32.12
C GLN A 252 25.94 -20.45 32.78
N TRP A 253 25.38 -19.29 32.44
CA TRP A 253 24.09 -18.84 33.00
C TRP A 253 22.88 -19.56 32.39
N ILE A 254 22.90 -19.88 31.10
CA ILE A 254 21.77 -20.53 30.41
C ILE A 254 22.30 -21.65 29.47
N PRO A 255 22.72 -22.80 30.01
CA PRO A 255 23.39 -23.85 29.25
C PRO A 255 22.49 -24.56 28.22
N TRP A 256 21.18 -24.57 28.40
CA TRP A 256 20.24 -25.30 27.55
C TRP A 256 19.70 -24.48 26.36
N ILE A 257 19.73 -23.15 26.46
CA ILE A 257 19.12 -22.22 25.48
C ILE A 257 20.14 -21.23 24.90
N GLY A 258 21.30 -21.02 25.56
CA GLY A 258 22.28 -20.00 25.20
C GLY A 258 22.66 -19.97 23.72
N PRO A 259 23.22 -21.05 23.14
CA PRO A 259 23.69 -21.03 21.75
C PRO A 259 22.59 -20.79 20.71
N GLN A 260 21.40 -21.36 20.94
CA GLN A 260 20.26 -21.27 20.03
C GLN A 260 19.65 -19.87 20.08
N LEU A 261 19.44 -19.31 21.27
CA LEU A 261 18.88 -17.97 21.45
C LEU A 261 19.73 -16.90 20.74
N LEU A 262 21.05 -17.06 20.78
CA LEU A 262 22.01 -16.16 20.13
C LEU A 262 21.90 -16.17 18.60
N ASN A 263 21.56 -17.31 17.98
CA ASN A 263 21.34 -17.40 16.54
C ASN A 263 20.02 -16.75 16.10
N PHE A 264 19.01 -16.72 16.98
CA PHE A 264 17.73 -16.04 16.71
C PHE A 264 17.74 -14.55 17.07
N LEU A 265 18.79 -14.07 17.72
CA LEU A 265 18.86 -12.69 18.19
C LEU A 265 18.74 -11.63 17.08
N PRO A 266 19.39 -11.76 15.91
CA PRO A 266 19.24 -10.80 14.81
C PRO A 266 17.79 -10.74 14.31
N PHE A 267 17.13 -11.90 14.24
CA PHE A 267 15.71 -11.99 13.90
C PHE A 267 14.85 -11.28 14.96
N LEU A 268 15.13 -11.48 16.26
CA LEU A 268 14.40 -10.82 17.33
C LEU A 268 14.52 -9.30 17.27
N PHE A 269 15.70 -8.75 16.97
CA PHE A 269 15.90 -7.31 16.81
C PHE A 269 15.12 -6.75 15.62
N VAL A 270 15.13 -7.43 14.47
CA VAL A 270 14.33 -7.03 13.30
C VAL A 270 12.84 -7.03 13.66
N VAL A 271 12.34 -8.11 14.28
CA VAL A 271 10.94 -8.21 14.71
C VAL A 271 10.58 -7.10 15.71
N ALA A 272 11.47 -6.81 16.67
CA ALA A 272 11.28 -5.74 17.64
C ALA A 272 11.21 -4.37 16.96
N THR A 273 12.12 -4.08 16.02
CA THR A 273 12.11 -2.82 15.26
C THR A 273 10.84 -2.67 14.44
N PHE A 274 10.41 -3.70 13.71
CA PHE A 274 9.17 -3.67 12.94
C PHE A 274 7.94 -3.49 13.84
N THR A 275 7.88 -4.23 14.96
CA THR A 275 6.78 -4.12 15.94
C THR A 275 6.71 -2.71 16.51
N LEU A 276 7.85 -2.11 16.84
CA LEU A 276 7.93 -0.74 17.34
C LEU A 276 7.48 0.26 16.28
N LEU A 277 7.98 0.14 15.05
CA LEU A 277 7.56 0.98 13.93
C LEU A 277 6.05 0.91 13.71
N TYR A 278 5.47 -0.29 13.68
CA TYR A 278 4.03 -0.46 13.52
C TYR A 278 3.22 0.07 14.70
N SER A 279 3.78 0.07 15.91
CA SER A 279 3.08 0.59 17.09
C SER A 279 3.13 2.13 17.20
N PHE A 280 4.19 2.77 16.68
CA PHE A 280 4.44 4.20 16.89
C PHE A 280 4.14 5.09 15.66
N LEU A 281 4.30 4.58 14.44
CA LEU A 281 4.09 5.35 13.21
C LEU A 281 2.62 5.75 12.95
N PRO A 282 1.63 4.87 13.09
CA PRO A 282 0.26 5.21 12.71
C PRO A 282 -0.43 6.06 13.78
N ASN A 283 -1.37 6.89 13.36
CA ASN A 283 -2.14 7.76 14.24
C ASN A 283 -3.27 7.02 15.00
N THR A 284 -3.12 5.72 15.27
CA THR A 284 -4.09 4.90 16.00
C THR A 284 -3.43 4.04 17.07
N ARG A 285 -4.22 3.70 18.09
CA ARG A 285 -3.80 2.73 19.11
C ARG A 285 -3.91 1.32 18.53
N ILE A 286 -2.77 0.75 18.15
CA ILE A 286 -2.66 -0.64 17.72
C ILE A 286 -2.46 -1.55 18.92
N ARG A 287 -3.11 -2.71 18.89
CA ARG A 287 -2.88 -3.73 19.93
C ARG A 287 -1.50 -4.33 19.72
N PHE A 288 -0.70 -4.39 20.78
CA PHE A 288 0.66 -4.94 20.71
C PHE A 288 0.72 -6.34 20.09
N GLY A 289 -0.25 -7.21 20.39
CA GLY A 289 -0.32 -8.54 19.78
C GLY A 289 -0.48 -8.53 18.26
N ALA A 290 -1.25 -7.58 17.71
CA ALA A 290 -1.40 -7.43 16.27
C ALA A 290 -0.11 -6.87 15.63
N ALA A 291 0.48 -5.84 16.24
CA ALA A 291 1.76 -5.28 15.80
C ALA A 291 2.88 -6.34 15.80
N PHE A 292 2.92 -7.19 16.83
CA PHE A 292 3.89 -8.27 16.94
C PHE A 292 3.71 -9.32 15.84
N THR A 293 2.48 -9.73 15.52
CA THR A 293 2.24 -10.68 14.41
C THR A 293 2.67 -10.12 13.06
N GLY A 294 2.42 -8.83 12.81
CA GLY A 294 2.93 -8.13 11.63
C GLY A 294 4.46 -8.03 11.64
N GLY A 295 5.06 -7.76 12.80
CA GLY A 295 6.51 -7.67 12.98
C GLY A 295 7.24 -8.98 12.74
N VAL A 296 6.69 -10.11 13.21
CA VAL A 296 7.21 -11.46 12.94
C VAL A 296 7.17 -11.75 11.44
N PHE A 297 6.03 -11.53 10.79
CA PHE A 297 5.88 -11.76 9.36
C PHE A 297 6.80 -10.87 8.53
N GLY A 298 6.79 -9.56 8.80
CA GLY A 298 7.65 -8.59 8.15
C GLY A 298 9.13 -8.90 8.36
N GLY A 299 9.51 -9.32 9.57
CA GLY A 299 10.89 -9.71 9.88
C GLY A 299 11.36 -10.96 9.13
N ILE A 300 10.51 -11.98 8.98
CA ILE A 300 10.84 -13.18 8.19
C ILE A 300 11.06 -12.79 6.72
N LEU A 301 10.12 -12.04 6.13
CA LEU A 301 10.23 -11.58 4.75
C LEU A 301 11.45 -10.67 4.56
N TRP A 302 11.73 -9.80 5.53
CA TRP A 302 12.87 -8.88 5.49
C TRP A 302 14.19 -9.65 5.43
N LEU A 303 14.38 -10.66 6.29
CA LEU A 303 15.57 -11.50 6.27
C LEU A 303 15.70 -12.28 4.96
N PHE A 304 14.58 -12.77 4.42
CA PHE A 304 14.57 -13.44 3.12
C PHE A 304 15.03 -12.49 2.00
N VAL A 305 14.45 -11.29 1.93
CA VAL A 305 14.81 -10.27 0.93
C VAL A 305 16.26 -9.81 1.10
N GLN A 306 16.73 -9.63 2.33
CA GLN A 306 18.11 -9.25 2.62
C GLN A 306 19.08 -10.34 2.18
N ALA A 307 18.80 -11.61 2.48
CA ALA A 307 19.61 -12.74 2.02
C ALA A 307 19.59 -12.88 0.50
N ALA A 308 18.43 -12.68 -0.14
CA ALA A 308 18.30 -12.70 -1.60
C ALA A 308 19.12 -11.58 -2.25
N TYR A 309 19.07 -10.36 -1.71
CA TYR A 309 19.86 -9.23 -2.18
C TYR A 309 21.36 -9.50 -2.11
N PHE A 310 21.87 -9.97 -0.97
CA PHE A 310 23.31 -10.28 -0.84
C PHE A 310 23.74 -11.38 -1.81
N LYS A 311 22.98 -12.46 -1.94
CA LYS A 311 23.28 -13.54 -2.90
C LYS A 311 23.27 -13.04 -4.34
N LEU A 312 22.31 -12.19 -4.69
CA LEU A 312 22.18 -11.62 -6.03
C LEU A 312 23.33 -10.65 -6.33
N GLN A 313 23.67 -9.76 -5.39
CA GLN A 313 24.77 -8.81 -5.53
C GLN A 313 26.11 -9.53 -5.74
N ILE A 314 26.41 -10.55 -4.93
CA ILE A 314 27.63 -11.35 -5.06
C ILE A 314 27.63 -12.15 -6.37
N GLY A 315 26.47 -12.70 -6.75
CA GLY A 315 26.32 -13.46 -7.99
C GLY A 315 26.62 -12.61 -9.23
N VAL A 316 26.03 -11.42 -9.32
CA VAL A 316 26.24 -10.51 -10.46
C VAL A 316 27.65 -9.92 -10.46
N ALA A 317 28.20 -9.60 -9.28
CA ALA A 317 29.58 -9.14 -9.15
C ALA A 317 30.60 -10.17 -9.65
N ARG A 318 30.29 -11.48 -9.53
CA ARG A 318 31.17 -12.57 -9.99
C ARG A 318 31.09 -12.84 -11.49
N TYR A 319 30.05 -12.36 -12.19
CA TYR A 319 29.81 -12.71 -13.59
C TYR A 319 30.64 -11.89 -14.59
N ASN A 320 31.07 -10.67 -14.23
CA ASN A 320 32.04 -9.81 -14.93
C ASN A 320 32.07 -8.43 -14.24
N ALA A 321 33.23 -7.78 -14.12
CA ALA A 321 33.37 -6.51 -13.38
C ALA A 321 32.45 -5.39 -13.91
N ILE A 322 32.26 -5.31 -15.24
CA ILE A 322 31.39 -4.32 -15.89
C ILE A 322 29.92 -4.51 -15.46
N TYR A 323 29.42 -5.74 -15.56
CA TYR A 323 28.05 -6.08 -15.20
C TYR A 323 27.83 -6.02 -13.69
N GLY A 324 28.84 -6.36 -12.88
CA GLY A 324 28.83 -6.23 -11.43
C GLY A 324 28.63 -4.78 -10.97
N SER A 325 29.45 -3.86 -11.48
CA SER A 325 29.37 -2.45 -11.13
C SER A 325 28.09 -1.81 -11.65
N PHE A 326 27.69 -2.08 -12.90
CA PHE A 326 26.46 -1.53 -13.48
C PHE A 326 25.19 -2.02 -12.78
N ALA A 327 25.12 -3.32 -12.43
CA ALA A 327 23.93 -3.88 -11.78
C ALA A 327 23.74 -3.42 -10.33
N SER A 328 24.77 -2.88 -9.68
CA SER A 328 24.71 -2.47 -8.28
C SER A 328 23.61 -1.45 -7.99
N LEU A 329 23.44 -0.46 -8.87
CA LEU A 329 22.45 0.61 -8.70
C LEU A 329 21.01 0.12 -8.93
N PRO A 330 20.67 -0.56 -10.04
CA PRO A 330 19.34 -1.15 -10.21
C PRO A 330 18.98 -2.15 -9.10
N LEU A 331 19.93 -2.98 -8.65
CA LEU A 331 19.70 -3.93 -7.56
C LEU A 331 19.46 -3.23 -6.22
N PHE A 332 20.17 -2.14 -5.95
CA PHE A 332 19.94 -1.31 -4.77
C PHE A 332 18.54 -0.68 -4.79
N LEU A 333 18.11 -0.13 -5.94
CA LEU A 333 16.76 0.42 -6.10
C LEU A 333 15.68 -0.65 -5.93
N LEU A 334 15.89 -1.83 -6.50
CA LEU A 334 15.00 -2.98 -6.33
C LEU A 334 14.93 -3.40 -4.85
N TRP A 335 16.06 -3.43 -4.16
CA TRP A 335 16.12 -3.79 -2.74
C TRP A 335 15.35 -2.81 -1.87
N ILE A 336 15.50 -1.50 -2.08
CA ILE A 336 14.69 -0.49 -1.37
C ILE A 336 13.21 -0.70 -1.65
N HIS A 337 12.84 -0.86 -2.93
CA HIS A 337 11.45 -1.04 -3.33
C HIS A 337 10.81 -2.27 -2.70
N VAL A 338 11.49 -3.42 -2.78
CA VAL A 338 11.03 -4.67 -2.17
C VAL A 338 11.02 -4.55 -0.64
N GLY A 339 11.99 -3.86 -0.05
CA GLY A 339 12.03 -3.56 1.38
C GLY A 339 10.78 -2.80 1.85
N TRP A 340 10.37 -1.77 1.12
CA TRP A 340 9.12 -1.05 1.40
C TRP A 340 7.88 -1.93 1.20
N MET A 341 7.85 -2.77 0.17
CA MET A 341 6.75 -3.73 -0.01
C MET A 341 6.63 -4.68 1.18
N VAL A 342 7.74 -5.22 1.68
CA VAL A 342 7.77 -6.09 2.88
C VAL A 342 7.29 -5.32 4.10
N PHE A 343 7.80 -4.11 4.32
CA PHE A 343 7.41 -3.27 5.44
C PHE A 343 5.91 -2.97 5.44
N LEU A 344 5.34 -2.59 4.30
CA LEU A 344 3.91 -2.30 4.19
C LEU A 344 3.05 -3.58 4.25
N ALA A 345 3.51 -4.70 3.70
CA ALA A 345 2.81 -5.98 3.80
C ALA A 345 2.71 -6.50 5.24
N GLY A 346 3.76 -6.32 6.06
CA GLY A 346 3.70 -6.64 7.49
C GLY A 346 2.75 -5.72 8.27
N ALA A 347 2.63 -4.47 7.85
CA ALA A 347 1.67 -3.52 8.42
C ALA A 347 0.22 -3.93 8.10
N GLU A 348 -0.06 -4.34 6.85
CA GLU A 348 -1.35 -4.88 6.43
C GLU A 348 -1.74 -6.16 7.19
N LEU A 349 -0.78 -7.06 7.44
CA LEU A 349 -1.04 -8.24 8.27
C LEU A 349 -1.42 -7.85 9.70
N SER A 350 -0.71 -6.87 10.29
CA SER A 350 -1.05 -6.34 11.62
C SER A 350 -2.48 -5.78 11.65
N PHE A 351 -2.86 -5.01 10.63
CA PHE A 351 -4.23 -4.51 10.46
C PHE A 351 -5.25 -5.66 10.35
N ALA A 352 -5.01 -6.64 9.49
CA ALA A 352 -5.90 -7.78 9.29
C ALA A 352 -6.08 -8.60 10.59
N VAL A 353 -5.01 -8.85 11.35
CA VAL A 353 -5.06 -9.54 12.65
C VAL A 353 -5.79 -8.71 13.71
N GLN A 354 -5.77 -7.39 13.62
CA GLN A 354 -6.55 -6.55 14.53
C GLN A 354 -8.04 -6.53 14.18
N VAL A 355 -8.39 -6.55 12.89
CA VAL A 355 -9.75 -6.27 12.40
C VAL A 355 -10.53 -7.53 11.99
N TRP A 356 -9.91 -8.70 11.80
CA TRP A 356 -10.56 -9.90 11.22
C TRP A 356 -11.92 -10.30 11.81
N ARG A 357 -12.16 -10.07 13.11
CA ARG A 357 -13.46 -10.37 13.75
C ARG A 357 -14.57 -9.40 13.37
N ARG A 358 -14.21 -8.15 13.08
CA ARG A 358 -15.12 -7.04 12.74
C ARG A 358 -15.02 -6.63 11.28
N TYR A 359 -14.15 -7.28 10.50
CA TYR A 359 -13.93 -6.98 9.10
C TYR A 359 -15.20 -7.29 8.33
N LEU A 360 -15.74 -6.27 7.69
CA LEU A 360 -16.86 -6.39 6.79
C LEU A 360 -16.28 -6.63 5.40
N TRP A 361 -16.51 -7.81 4.84
CA TRP A 361 -16.04 -8.13 3.49
C TRP A 361 -16.46 -7.01 2.53
N LYS A 362 -15.46 -6.35 1.93
CA LYS A 362 -15.62 -5.28 0.92
C LYS A 362 -16.27 -5.87 -0.34
N GLY A 363 -17.57 -6.05 -0.23
CA GLY A 363 -18.58 -6.28 -1.26
C GLY A 363 -19.91 -5.59 -0.90
N PHE A 364 -19.99 -5.02 0.32
CA PHE A 364 -21.12 -4.23 0.81
C PHE A 364 -20.79 -2.74 0.98
N ARG A 365 -19.92 -2.18 0.13
CA ARG A 365 -20.03 -0.74 -0.11
C ARG A 365 -21.32 -0.55 -0.88
N LEU A 366 -22.37 -0.16 -0.17
CA LEU A 366 -23.58 0.34 -0.81
C LEU A 366 -23.12 1.45 -1.75
N THR A 367 -23.28 1.25 -3.06
CA THR A 367 -23.13 2.34 -4.03
C THR A 367 -24.01 3.49 -3.54
N PRO A 368 -23.68 4.76 -3.79
CA PRO A 368 -24.48 5.89 -3.30
C PRO A 368 -25.99 5.72 -3.54
N ILE A 369 -26.36 5.10 -4.67
CA ILE A 369 -27.74 4.76 -5.02
C ILE A 369 -28.34 3.63 -4.17
N ASN A 370 -27.59 2.55 -3.89
CA ASN A 370 -28.04 1.48 -3.01
C ASN A 370 -28.08 1.93 -1.55
N ARG A 371 -27.19 2.85 -1.16
CA ARG A 371 -27.14 3.45 0.17
C ARG A 371 -28.40 4.27 0.42
N LEU A 372 -28.75 5.10 -0.56
CA LEU A 372 -29.98 5.87 -0.56
C LEU A 372 -31.23 4.98 -0.55
N GLY A 373 -31.25 3.96 -1.42
CA GLY A 373 -32.35 2.99 -1.47
C GLY A 373 -32.56 2.27 -0.14
N LEU A 374 -31.48 1.77 0.46
CA LEU A 374 -31.53 1.08 1.74
C LEU A 374 -31.95 2.01 2.89
N ALA A 375 -31.44 3.25 2.91
CA ALA A 375 -31.85 4.23 3.91
C ALA A 375 -33.33 4.58 3.80
N TYR A 376 -33.83 4.79 2.59
CA TYR A 376 -35.24 5.03 2.34
C TYR A 376 -36.10 3.83 2.77
N GLU A 377 -35.71 2.61 2.41
CA GLU A 377 -36.42 1.39 2.80
C GLU A 377 -36.45 1.22 4.33
N ILE A 378 -35.33 1.41 5.03
CA ILE A 378 -35.27 1.34 6.50
C ILE A 378 -36.21 2.37 7.14
N VAL A 379 -36.20 3.62 6.68
CA VAL A 379 -37.08 4.67 7.21
C VAL A 379 -38.55 4.35 6.93
N SER A 380 -38.88 3.85 5.73
CA SER A 380 -40.25 3.49 5.36
C SER A 380 -40.81 2.33 6.20
N ILE A 381 -39.98 1.33 6.51
CA ILE A 381 -40.35 0.20 7.38
C ILE A 381 -40.52 0.71 8.81
N ALA A 382 -39.60 1.52 9.31
CA ALA A 382 -39.68 2.12 10.64
C ALA A 382 -40.94 2.98 10.83
N ALA A 383 -41.31 3.71 9.79
CA ALA A 383 -42.55 4.49 9.73
C ALA A 383 -43.81 3.61 9.76
N ALA A 384 -43.86 2.55 8.95
CA ALA A 384 -44.99 1.64 8.89
C ALA A 384 -45.19 0.89 10.22
N ASP A 385 -44.09 0.43 10.82
CA ASP A 385 -44.09 -0.22 12.13
C ASP A 385 -44.58 0.73 13.23
N TYR A 386 -44.14 1.99 13.20
CA TYR A 386 -44.57 2.99 14.18
C TYR A 386 -46.08 3.26 14.10
N GLN A 387 -46.67 3.33 12.89
CA GLN A 387 -48.12 3.46 12.73
C GLN A 387 -48.89 2.27 13.33
N GLN A 388 -48.29 1.08 13.30
CA GLN A 388 -48.83 -0.13 13.92
C GLN A 388 -48.48 -0.27 15.41
N LYS A 389 -47.89 0.77 16.04
CA LYS A 389 -47.41 0.77 17.43
C LYS A 389 -46.35 -0.30 17.71
N MET A 390 -45.61 -0.71 16.69
CA MET A 390 -44.49 -1.64 16.77
C MET A 390 -43.16 -0.90 16.80
N ILE A 391 -42.16 -1.47 17.47
CA ILE A 391 -40.77 -0.99 17.43
C ILE A 391 -40.03 -1.77 16.34
N THR A 392 -39.28 -1.06 15.50
CA THR A 392 -38.47 -1.73 14.46
C THR A 392 -37.19 -2.26 15.08
N THR A 393 -37.10 -3.58 15.16
CA THR A 393 -35.91 -4.29 15.62
C THR A 393 -34.97 -4.56 14.46
N ARG A 394 -33.69 -4.73 14.81
CA ARG A 394 -32.63 -4.97 13.83
C ARG A 394 -32.81 -6.32 13.14
N GLU A 395 -33.23 -7.33 13.89
CA GLU A 395 -33.48 -8.69 13.43
C GLU A 395 -34.56 -8.70 12.34
N ARG A 396 -35.61 -7.90 12.53
CA ARG A 396 -36.70 -7.77 11.56
C ARG A 396 -36.27 -7.06 10.28
N LEU A 397 -35.43 -6.04 10.38
CA LEU A 397 -34.87 -5.37 9.20
C LEU A 397 -33.99 -6.32 8.38
N VAL A 398 -33.20 -7.18 9.04
CA VAL A 398 -32.38 -8.19 8.36
C VAL A 398 -33.27 -9.22 7.66
N GLU A 399 -34.34 -9.67 8.30
CA GLU A 399 -35.28 -10.64 7.74
C GLU A 399 -36.04 -10.10 6.52
N LEU A 400 -36.52 -8.85 6.59
CA LEU A 400 -37.32 -8.21 5.54
C LEU A 400 -36.46 -7.75 4.35
N LEU A 401 -35.35 -7.06 4.62
CA LEU A 401 -34.54 -6.44 3.57
C LEU A 401 -33.60 -7.45 2.90
N LYS A 402 -33.36 -8.61 3.54
CA LYS A 402 -32.40 -9.63 3.10
C LYS A 402 -31.00 -9.06 2.81
N GLN A 403 -30.69 -7.91 3.40
CA GLN A 403 -29.38 -7.28 3.35
C GLN A 403 -28.55 -7.73 4.56
N PRO A 404 -27.22 -7.72 4.47
CA PRO A 404 -26.39 -8.04 5.60
C PRO A 404 -26.61 -7.05 6.73
N ASP A 405 -26.59 -7.64 7.92
CA ASP A 405 -26.69 -6.98 9.21
C ASP A 405 -25.74 -5.78 9.39
N ALA A 406 -24.59 -5.81 8.72
CA ALA A 406 -23.59 -4.74 8.73
C ALA A 406 -24.01 -3.49 7.95
N SER A 407 -24.59 -3.67 6.76
CA SER A 407 -25.08 -2.56 5.91
C SER A 407 -26.26 -1.87 6.56
N ILE A 408 -27.15 -2.66 7.19
CA ILE A 408 -28.27 -2.11 7.96
C ILE A 408 -27.76 -1.33 9.17
N ARG A 409 -26.74 -1.83 9.88
CA ARG A 409 -26.15 -1.12 11.03
C ARG A 409 -25.52 0.21 10.62
N GLU A 410 -24.73 0.23 9.56
CA GLU A 410 -24.07 1.45 9.06
C GLU A 410 -25.11 2.55 8.81
N ILE A 411 -26.21 2.21 8.13
CA ILE A 411 -27.27 3.17 7.82
C ILE A 411 -28.09 3.55 9.04
N LEU A 412 -28.35 2.63 9.97
CA LEU A 412 -29.02 2.94 11.23
C LEU A 412 -28.18 3.87 12.11
N ASP A 413 -26.87 3.68 12.16
CA ASP A 413 -25.94 4.55 12.88
C ASP A 413 -25.93 5.96 12.25
N ASP A 414 -25.92 6.06 10.92
CA ASP A 414 -26.02 7.34 10.21
C ASP A 414 -27.37 8.04 10.46
N LEU A 415 -28.49 7.32 10.29
CA LEU A 415 -29.84 7.85 10.47
C LEU A 415 -30.11 8.26 11.93
N SER A 416 -29.52 7.56 12.90
CA SER A 416 -29.61 7.91 14.31
C SER A 416 -28.68 9.05 14.71
N GLY A 417 -27.51 9.16 14.08
CA GLY A 417 -26.59 10.28 14.26
C GLY A 417 -27.17 11.61 13.76
N VAL A 418 -27.94 11.58 12.66
CA VAL A 418 -28.65 12.75 12.12
C VAL A 418 -29.97 13.03 12.86
N GLY A 419 -30.47 12.07 13.63
CA GLY A 419 -31.69 12.22 14.42
C GLY A 419 -32.98 11.97 13.65
N ILE A 420 -32.94 11.23 12.54
CA ILE A 420 -34.13 10.75 11.82
C ILE A 420 -34.76 9.56 12.56
N LEU A 421 -33.91 8.66 13.07
CA LEU A 421 -34.32 7.53 13.90
C LEU A 421 -33.78 7.69 15.32
N ARG A 422 -34.60 7.35 16.32
CA ARG A 422 -34.21 7.35 17.72
C ARG A 422 -34.16 5.92 18.24
N TYR A 423 -33.06 5.58 18.91
CA TYR A 423 -32.93 4.29 19.57
C TYR A 423 -33.63 4.30 20.94
N VAL A 424 -34.51 3.32 21.17
CA VAL A 424 -35.26 3.15 22.41
C VAL A 424 -34.68 1.97 23.19
N LYS A 425 -34.16 2.25 24.39
CA LYS A 425 -33.47 1.26 25.24
C LYS A 425 -34.39 0.17 25.79
N ASP A 426 -35.63 0.52 26.14
CA ASP A 426 -36.58 -0.41 26.79
C ASP A 426 -37.19 -1.44 25.83
N GLY A 427 -37.05 -1.25 24.51
CA GLY A 427 -37.54 -2.17 23.47
C GLY A 427 -36.48 -2.67 22.50
N GLN A 428 -35.21 -2.36 22.73
CA GLN A 428 -34.07 -2.69 21.84
C GLN A 428 -34.34 -2.44 20.35
N GLY A 429 -34.80 -1.25 19.99
CA GLY A 429 -35.10 -0.96 18.60
C GLY A 429 -35.21 0.53 18.27
N TYR A 430 -35.61 0.80 17.03
CA TYR A 430 -35.59 2.13 16.44
C TYR A 430 -37.02 2.61 16.18
N VAL A 431 -37.24 3.90 16.43
CA VAL A 431 -38.50 4.60 16.10
C VAL A 431 -38.19 5.88 15.32
N PRO A 432 -39.09 6.36 14.44
CA PRO A 432 -38.96 7.66 13.82
C PRO A 432 -38.92 8.79 14.86
N ALA A 433 -38.05 9.78 14.67
CA ALA A 433 -37.91 10.91 15.58
C ALA A 433 -38.89 12.07 15.28
N GLY A 434 -39.54 12.06 14.12
CA GLY A 434 -40.47 13.09 13.67
C GLY A 434 -41.64 12.54 12.83
N PRO A 435 -42.60 13.40 12.44
CA PRO A 435 -43.75 13.01 11.65
C PRO A 435 -43.34 12.48 10.28
N VAL A 436 -43.64 11.21 10.05
CA VAL A 436 -43.32 10.43 8.84
C VAL A 436 -43.79 11.10 7.53
N SER A 437 -44.86 11.89 7.59
CA SER A 437 -45.47 12.56 6.43
C SER A 437 -44.65 13.71 5.86
N GLU A 438 -43.68 14.23 6.60
CA GLU A 438 -42.85 15.38 6.20
C GLU A 438 -41.50 14.98 5.60
N LEU A 439 -41.08 13.72 5.75
CA LEU A 439 -39.76 13.27 5.30
C LEU A 439 -39.75 13.03 3.78
N SER A 440 -39.17 13.99 3.06
CA SER A 440 -38.94 13.88 1.61
C SER A 440 -37.80 12.88 1.32
N ALA A 441 -37.92 12.10 0.25
CA ALA A 441 -36.82 11.24 -0.24
C ALA A 441 -35.54 12.03 -0.57
N LEU A 442 -35.69 13.34 -0.85
CA LEU A 442 -34.59 14.29 -1.09
C LEU A 442 -33.84 14.61 0.22
N GLU A 443 -34.56 14.86 1.31
CA GLU A 443 -33.99 15.18 2.63
C GLU A 443 -33.21 13.99 3.21
N ILE A 444 -33.76 12.78 3.07
CA ILE A 444 -33.06 11.53 3.45
C ILE A 444 -31.77 11.38 2.64
N GLY A 445 -31.79 11.77 1.35
CA GLY A 445 -30.63 11.66 0.48
C GLY A 445 -29.53 12.66 0.77
N GLU A 446 -29.86 13.92 0.97
CA GLU A 446 -28.89 14.96 1.36
C GLU A 446 -28.27 14.67 2.74
N MET A 447 -29.06 14.11 3.67
CA MET A 447 -28.59 13.77 5.02
C MET A 447 -27.71 12.52 5.06
N VAL A 448 -28.01 11.47 4.27
CA VAL A 448 -27.24 10.20 4.28
C VAL A 448 -25.99 10.27 3.40
N LEU A 449 -26.01 11.06 2.32
CA LEU A 449 -24.85 11.20 1.42
C LEU A 449 -23.94 12.38 1.80
N GLY A 450 -24.41 13.33 2.60
CA GLY A 450 -23.69 14.55 2.97
C GLY A 450 -23.35 15.43 1.75
N ASN A 451 -22.58 16.49 1.96
CA ASN A 451 -22.12 17.44 0.92
C ASN A 451 -21.26 16.83 -0.23
N GLN A 452 -21.22 15.50 -0.37
CA GLN A 452 -20.59 14.80 -1.50
C GLN A 452 -21.57 14.56 -2.66
N THR A 453 -22.84 14.97 -2.53
CA THR A 453 -23.82 14.94 -3.63
C THR A 453 -23.82 16.25 -4.40
N PHE A 454 -23.67 16.10 -5.72
CA PHE A 454 -24.04 17.03 -6.78
C PHE A 454 -24.90 18.21 -6.32
N ASP A 455 -24.41 19.43 -6.56
CA ASP A 455 -25.19 20.66 -6.48
C ASP A 455 -26.39 20.55 -7.44
N PHE A 456 -27.57 20.28 -6.89
CA PHE A 456 -28.82 20.22 -7.65
C PHE A 456 -29.53 21.58 -7.69
N SER A 457 -28.91 22.66 -7.20
CA SER A 457 -29.54 23.99 -7.13
C SER A 457 -29.87 24.54 -8.52
N GLU A 458 -29.12 24.16 -9.56
CA GLU A 458 -29.34 24.70 -10.91
C GLU A 458 -30.27 23.85 -11.79
N ARG A 459 -30.33 22.53 -11.60
CA ARG A 459 -31.27 21.65 -12.33
C ARG A 459 -31.62 20.41 -11.52
N ASN A 460 -32.80 20.41 -10.92
CA ASN A 460 -33.40 19.23 -10.32
C ASN A 460 -33.70 18.17 -11.41
N PRO A 461 -32.98 17.02 -11.48
CA PRO A 461 -33.20 15.99 -12.48
C PRO A 461 -34.30 15.00 -12.07
N VAL A 462 -34.82 15.10 -10.84
CA VAL A 462 -35.82 14.19 -10.27
C VAL A 462 -37.13 14.21 -11.07
N PRO A 463 -37.68 15.35 -11.53
CA PRO A 463 -38.84 15.35 -12.42
C PRO A 463 -38.56 14.65 -13.75
N TYR A 464 -37.34 14.79 -14.29
CA TYR A 464 -36.94 14.14 -15.53
C TYR A 464 -36.78 12.63 -15.34
N LEU A 465 -36.14 12.19 -14.25
CA LEU A 465 -35.97 10.78 -13.91
C LEU A 465 -37.30 10.11 -13.56
N LEU A 466 -38.18 10.76 -12.80
CA LEU A 466 -39.54 10.27 -12.55
C LEU A 466 -40.36 10.19 -13.84
N LYS A 467 -40.20 11.15 -14.76
CA LYS A 467 -40.84 11.12 -16.08
C LYS A 467 -40.31 9.96 -16.93
N VAL A 468 -39.00 9.71 -16.91
CA VAL A 468 -38.38 8.57 -17.59
C VAL A 468 -38.87 7.27 -16.97
N ILE A 469 -38.78 7.10 -15.65
CA ILE A 469 -39.23 5.90 -14.92
C ILE A 469 -40.71 5.63 -15.16
N ARG A 470 -41.58 6.66 -15.06
CA ARG A 470 -43.02 6.52 -15.38
C ARG A 470 -43.24 6.16 -16.84
N LYS A 471 -42.47 6.73 -17.78
CA LYS A 471 -42.56 6.40 -19.21
C LYS A 471 -42.09 4.97 -19.48
N THR A 472 -41.05 4.51 -18.80
CA THR A 472 -40.53 3.13 -18.91
C THR A 472 -41.46 2.11 -18.26
N LEU A 473 -42.08 2.45 -17.12
CA LEU A 473 -43.11 1.62 -16.46
C LEU A 473 -44.44 1.63 -17.23
N ALA A 474 -44.84 2.75 -17.84
CA ALA A 474 -46.03 2.83 -18.68
C ALA A 474 -45.83 2.11 -20.03
N ALA A 475 -44.62 2.13 -20.58
CA ALA A 475 -44.25 1.34 -21.76
C ALA A 475 -44.21 -0.17 -21.43
N LYS A 476 -43.88 -0.51 -20.19
CA LYS A 476 -43.95 -1.87 -19.65
C LYS A 476 -45.32 -2.11 -19.01
N LYS A 477 -46.40 -1.92 -19.79
CA LYS A 477 -47.76 -2.37 -19.40
C LYS A 477 -47.64 -3.81 -18.95
N ILE A 478 -47.89 -4.02 -17.66
CA ILE A 478 -48.14 -5.32 -17.05
C ILE A 478 -49.21 -5.97 -17.92
N THR A 479 -48.83 -7.04 -18.61
CA THR A 479 -49.77 -8.04 -19.12
C THR A 479 -50.47 -8.58 -17.88
N ALA A 480 -51.59 -7.97 -17.52
CA ALA A 480 -52.44 -8.47 -16.45
C ALA A 480 -52.96 -9.83 -16.94
N ALA A 481 -52.38 -10.91 -16.40
CA ALA A 481 -52.95 -12.22 -16.50
C ALA A 481 -54.34 -12.17 -15.86
N LYS A 482 -55.35 -12.42 -16.68
CA LYS A 482 -56.75 -12.60 -16.29
C LYS A 482 -56.81 -13.72 -15.23
N PRO A 483 -57.55 -13.57 -14.12
CA PRO A 483 -57.76 -14.67 -13.20
C PRO A 483 -58.70 -15.68 -13.88
N GLU A 484 -58.17 -16.85 -14.26
CA GLU A 484 -58.99 -18.04 -14.52
C GLU A 484 -59.38 -18.64 -13.17
N GLY A 485 -60.69 -18.73 -12.91
CA GLY A 485 -61.23 -19.56 -11.83
C GLY A 485 -62.14 -18.83 -10.84
N SER A 486 -63.30 -18.37 -11.30
CA SER A 486 -64.50 -18.33 -10.45
C SER A 486 -65.76 -18.38 -11.33
N GLU A 487 -66.54 -19.44 -11.12
CA GLU A 487 -67.95 -19.65 -11.49
C GLU A 487 -68.26 -20.30 -12.85
N ASP A 488 -68.18 -21.64 -12.84
CA ASP A 488 -69.30 -22.46 -13.30
C ASP A 488 -70.55 -22.08 -12.51
N LEU A 489 -71.51 -21.42 -13.16
CA LEU A 489 -72.96 -21.59 -12.97
C LEU A 489 -73.63 -21.12 -14.27
N GLN A 490 -73.76 -22.06 -15.21
CA GLN A 490 -74.63 -21.90 -16.39
C GLN A 490 -76.10 -22.05 -15.99
N ASN A 491 -76.92 -21.22 -16.64
CA ASN A 491 -78.30 -21.44 -17.04
C ASN A 491 -79.40 -21.64 -15.97
N GLU A 492 -80.25 -20.62 -15.85
CA GLU A 492 -81.67 -20.77 -16.19
C GLU A 492 -82.23 -19.43 -16.71
N GLN A 493 -82.85 -19.48 -17.90
CA GLN A 493 -83.55 -18.35 -18.54
C GLN A 493 -84.82 -17.97 -17.78
N PRO A 494 -85.33 -16.74 -17.94
CA PRO A 494 -86.76 -16.49 -17.83
C PRO A 494 -87.33 -16.11 -19.20
N ASP A 495 -88.26 -16.90 -19.72
CA ASP A 495 -89.43 -16.33 -20.38
C ASP A 495 -90.62 -17.32 -20.41
N ARG A 496 -91.73 -16.84 -19.83
CA ARG A 496 -93.06 -17.44 -19.59
C ARG A 496 -93.29 -18.31 -18.35
#